data_AF-A0A165NFI8-F1
#
_entry.id   AF-A0A165NFI8-F1
#
_cell.length_a   1.000
_cell.length_b   1.000
_cell.length_c   1.000
_cell.angle_alpha   90.00
_cell.angle_beta   90.00
_cell.angle_gamma   90.00
#
_symmetry.space_group_name_H-M   'P 1'
#
loop_
_entity.id
_entity.type
_entity.pdbx_description
1 polymer ?
#
loop_
_entity_poly.entity_id
_entity_poly.type
_entity_poly.pdbx_seq_one_letter_code
_entity_poly.pdbx_strand_id
1 'polypeptide(L)'
;MEHEALRSSLEAERRGLQASMEAEKRELRASMEAEWQKLRAVLESERRELRAALDTERRELLASLMSEWQDMRASQEAEWLKLRASQEMEWHELRVSQETERQRELAKTSGPLGPAHAVAESDIVRGVRTLNEEIFQATKRAADDCHFGVREADLAAVDEEVMGSRLAEILRSHPPREDDPTTLEIAIQAAIVSDAARIISSWSAQPTLDQGFRNIYACMIRSGRLLHLCVSVRG
;
A
#
# COMPACT_ATOMS: atom_id res chain seq x y z
N MET A 1 -123.93 -24.90 -17.76
CA MET A 1 -123.05 -24.55 -18.90
C MET A 1 -122.60 -23.09 -18.87
N GLU A 2 -123.48 -22.09 -18.83
CA GLU A 2 -123.07 -20.66 -18.84
C GLU A 2 -122.20 -20.26 -17.63
N HIS A 3 -122.56 -20.71 -16.42
CA HIS A 3 -121.77 -20.43 -15.20
C HIS A 3 -120.37 -21.07 -15.22
N GLU A 4 -120.20 -22.23 -15.86
CA GLU A 4 -118.89 -22.88 -16.02
C GLU A 4 -118.03 -22.16 -17.06
N ALA A 5 -118.64 -21.68 -18.15
CA ALA A 5 -117.96 -20.86 -19.14
C ALA A 5 -117.46 -19.54 -18.54
N LEU A 6 -118.27 -18.87 -17.71
CA LEU A 6 -117.87 -17.66 -17.00
C LEU A 6 -116.72 -17.91 -16.01
N ARG A 7 -116.79 -19.01 -15.24
CA ARG A 7 -115.71 -19.39 -14.32
C ARG A 7 -114.40 -19.67 -15.06
N SER A 8 -114.48 -20.41 -16.17
CA SER A 8 -113.31 -20.71 -17.01
C SER A 8 -112.69 -19.43 -17.60
N SER A 9 -113.52 -18.48 -18.05
CA SER A 9 -113.07 -17.18 -18.56
C SER A 9 -112.36 -16.36 -17.49
N LEU A 10 -112.92 -16.27 -16.28
CA LEU A 10 -112.31 -15.54 -15.16
C LEU A 10 -110.95 -16.16 -14.74
N GLU A 11 -110.86 -17.48 -14.71
CA GLU A 11 -109.62 -18.20 -14.41
C GLU A 11 -108.56 -18.00 -15.51
N ALA A 12 -108.96 -17.89 -16.77
CA ALA A 12 -108.05 -17.56 -17.87
C ALA A 12 -107.52 -16.13 -17.74
N GLU A 13 -108.39 -15.15 -17.44
CA GLU A 13 -108.00 -13.76 -17.23
C GLU A 13 -107.07 -13.61 -16.03
N ARG A 14 -107.38 -14.26 -14.90
CA ARG A 14 -106.51 -14.26 -13.71
C ARG A 14 -105.13 -14.83 -14.01
N ARG A 15 -105.06 -15.92 -14.78
CA ARG A 15 -103.77 -16.50 -15.21
C ARG A 15 -103.02 -15.57 -16.16
N GLY A 16 -103.71 -14.90 -17.08
CA GLY A 16 -103.13 -13.90 -17.97
C GLY A 16 -102.52 -12.73 -17.20
N LEU A 17 -103.26 -12.17 -16.24
CA LEU A 17 -102.77 -11.10 -15.37
C LEU A 17 -101.57 -11.54 -14.53
N GLN A 18 -101.61 -12.74 -13.96
CA GLN A 18 -100.47 -13.27 -13.20
C GLN A 18 -99.23 -13.45 -14.09
N ALA A 19 -99.39 -14.01 -15.28
CA ALA A 19 -98.30 -14.16 -16.24
C ALA A 19 -97.72 -12.81 -16.66
N SER A 20 -98.58 -11.81 -16.91
CA SER A 20 -98.17 -10.44 -17.24
C SER A 20 -97.36 -9.80 -16.10
N MET A 21 -97.85 -9.87 -14.87
CA MET A 21 -97.14 -9.33 -13.71
C MET A 21 -95.79 -10.03 -13.49
N GLU A 22 -95.72 -11.33 -13.71
CA GLU A 22 -94.45 -12.05 -13.60
C GLU A 22 -93.48 -11.69 -14.73
N ALA A 23 -93.98 -11.46 -15.95
CA ALA A 23 -93.17 -11.00 -17.07
C ALA A 23 -92.58 -9.62 -16.79
N GLU A 24 -93.39 -8.66 -16.33
CA GLU A 24 -92.95 -7.31 -15.96
C GLU A 24 -91.92 -7.36 -14.82
N LYS A 25 -92.14 -8.20 -13.79
CA LYS A 25 -91.14 -8.40 -12.72
C LYS A 25 -89.82 -8.97 -13.23
N ARG A 26 -89.85 -9.88 -14.22
CA ARG A 26 -88.62 -10.43 -14.83
C ARG A 26 -87.90 -9.36 -15.63
N GLU A 27 -88.63 -8.57 -16.41
CA GLU A 27 -88.08 -7.47 -17.19
C GLU A 27 -87.42 -6.40 -16.30
N LEU A 28 -88.11 -5.97 -15.24
CA LEU A 28 -87.55 -5.00 -14.29
C LEU A 28 -86.26 -5.52 -13.63
N ARG A 29 -86.23 -6.80 -13.23
CA ARG A 29 -85.02 -7.43 -12.67
C ARG A 29 -83.88 -7.49 -13.69
N ALA A 30 -84.18 -7.85 -14.93
CA ALA A 30 -83.18 -7.89 -16.00
C ALA A 30 -82.63 -6.49 -16.30
N SER A 31 -83.49 -5.47 -16.31
CA SER A 31 -83.08 -4.07 -16.49
C SER A 31 -82.16 -3.60 -15.35
N MET A 32 -82.54 -3.83 -14.09
CA MET A 32 -81.71 -3.46 -12.94
C MET A 32 -80.37 -4.20 -12.94
N GLU A 33 -80.34 -5.49 -13.29
CA GLU A 33 -79.09 -6.24 -13.39
C GLU A 33 -78.20 -5.67 -14.50
N ALA A 34 -78.76 -5.34 -15.67
CA ALA A 34 -78.01 -4.73 -16.76
C ALA A 34 -77.42 -3.37 -16.38
N GLU A 35 -78.16 -2.53 -15.66
CA GLU A 35 -77.65 -1.27 -15.11
C GLU A 35 -76.53 -1.48 -14.08
N TRP A 36 -76.70 -2.45 -13.18
CA TRP A 36 -75.65 -2.80 -12.21
C TRP A 36 -74.37 -3.29 -12.88
N GLN A 37 -74.48 -4.12 -13.91
CA GLN A 37 -73.32 -4.59 -14.67
C GLN A 37 -72.62 -3.44 -15.40
N LYS A 38 -73.38 -2.50 -16.00
CA LYS A 38 -72.82 -1.30 -16.62
C LYS A 38 -72.05 -0.46 -15.61
N LEU A 39 -72.64 -0.17 -14.46
CA LEU A 39 -71.99 0.63 -13.42
C LEU A 39 -70.72 -0.07 -12.88
N ARG A 40 -70.78 -1.38 -12.67
CA ARG A 40 -69.61 -2.16 -12.24
C ARG A 40 -68.49 -2.08 -13.27
N ALA A 41 -68.80 -2.21 -14.56
CA ALA A 41 -67.82 -2.12 -15.63
C ALA A 41 -67.13 -0.74 -15.65
N VAL A 42 -67.90 0.34 -15.49
CA VAL A 42 -67.36 1.72 -15.43
C VAL A 42 -66.46 1.91 -14.21
N LEU A 43 -66.89 1.49 -13.02
CA LEU A 43 -66.06 1.61 -11.81
C LEU A 43 -64.77 0.78 -11.92
N GLU A 44 -64.83 -0.38 -12.57
CA GLU A 44 -63.63 -1.17 -12.81
C GLU A 44 -62.70 -0.54 -13.82
N SER A 45 -63.21 0.10 -14.89
CA SER A 45 -62.35 0.82 -15.84
C SER A 45 -61.69 2.03 -15.19
N GLU A 46 -62.45 2.86 -14.46
CA GLU A 46 -61.92 4.01 -13.71
C GLU A 46 -60.84 3.57 -12.72
N ARG A 47 -61.07 2.48 -11.98
CA ARG A 47 -60.07 1.93 -11.05
C ARG A 47 -58.81 1.45 -11.76
N ARG A 48 -58.91 0.89 -12.97
CA ARG A 48 -57.75 0.47 -13.78
C ARG A 48 -56.97 1.69 -14.27
N GLU A 49 -57.66 2.72 -14.75
CA GLU A 49 -57.06 3.97 -15.23
C GLU A 49 -56.32 4.69 -14.11
N LEU A 50 -56.93 4.84 -12.93
CA LEU A 50 -56.28 5.45 -11.76
C LEU A 50 -55.01 4.71 -11.34
N ARG A 51 -55.04 3.37 -11.34
CA ARG A 51 -53.84 2.56 -11.05
C ARG A 51 -52.74 2.78 -12.08
N ALA A 52 -53.10 2.76 -13.36
CA ALA A 52 -52.14 2.99 -14.43
C ALA A 52 -51.50 4.38 -14.33
N ALA A 53 -52.29 5.41 -14.03
CA ALA A 53 -51.82 6.79 -13.83
C ALA A 53 -50.87 6.92 -12.64
N LEU A 54 -51.20 6.30 -11.50
CA LEU A 54 -50.32 6.28 -10.33
C LEU A 54 -49.01 5.54 -10.63
N ASP A 55 -49.07 4.43 -11.37
CA ASP A 55 -47.87 3.68 -11.76
C ASP A 55 -46.99 4.47 -12.74
N THR A 56 -47.57 5.28 -13.64
CA THR A 56 -46.81 6.17 -14.51
C THR A 56 -46.13 7.27 -13.72
N GLU A 57 -46.86 7.96 -12.84
CA GLU A 57 -46.31 9.04 -12.01
C GLU A 57 -45.19 8.52 -11.11
N ARG A 58 -45.38 7.35 -10.49
CA ARG A 58 -44.33 6.70 -9.69
C ARG A 58 -43.07 6.40 -10.52
N ARG A 59 -43.23 5.91 -11.75
CA ARG A 59 -42.10 5.62 -12.65
C ARG A 59 -41.35 6.89 -13.05
N GLU A 60 -42.08 7.96 -13.35
CA GLU A 60 -41.50 9.26 -13.70
C GLU A 60 -40.73 9.86 -12.52
N LEU A 61 -41.29 9.83 -11.32
CA LEU A 61 -40.61 10.29 -10.09
C LEU A 61 -39.32 9.51 -9.82
N LEU A 62 -39.36 8.18 -9.95
CA LEU A 62 -38.17 7.35 -9.78
C LEU A 62 -37.10 7.65 -10.83
N ALA A 63 -37.50 7.85 -12.10
CA ALA A 63 -36.57 8.20 -13.17
C ALA A 63 -35.93 9.57 -12.93
N SER A 64 -36.71 10.57 -12.50
CA SER A 64 -36.20 11.90 -12.16
C SER A 64 -35.18 11.83 -11.02
N LEU A 65 -35.52 11.13 -9.94
CA LEU A 65 -34.62 10.96 -8.79
C LEU A 65 -33.31 10.26 -9.18
N MET A 66 -33.38 9.24 -10.03
CA MET A 66 -32.19 8.56 -10.54
C MET A 66 -31.32 9.48 -11.39
N SER A 67 -31.93 10.30 -12.24
CA SER A 67 -31.20 11.30 -13.05
C SER A 67 -30.49 12.32 -12.17
N GLU A 68 -31.19 12.91 -11.19
CA GLU A 68 -30.60 13.87 -10.25
C GLU A 68 -29.44 13.26 -9.47
N TRP A 69 -29.56 12.00 -9.05
CA TRP A 69 -28.48 11.30 -8.36
C TRP A 69 -27.26 11.07 -9.26
N GLN A 70 -27.48 10.72 -10.53
CA GLN A 70 -26.40 10.57 -11.52
C GLN A 70 -25.69 11.89 -11.78
N ASP A 71 -26.43 12.98 -11.94
CA ASP A 71 -25.86 14.32 -12.15
C ASP A 71 -25.03 14.77 -10.95
N MET A 72 -25.54 14.57 -9.72
CA MET A 72 -24.81 14.87 -8.50
C MET A 72 -23.52 14.05 -8.39
N ARG A 73 -23.57 12.75 -8.73
CA ARG A 73 -22.39 11.88 -8.75
C ARG A 73 -21.35 12.34 -9.77
N ALA A 74 -21.77 12.66 -10.98
CA ALA A 74 -20.89 13.16 -12.04
C ALA A 74 -20.25 14.50 -11.64
N SER A 75 -21.01 15.39 -11.00
CA SER A 75 -20.49 16.67 -10.50
C SER A 75 -19.42 16.47 -9.43
N GLN A 76 -19.67 15.59 -8.44
CA GLN A 76 -18.68 15.30 -7.39
C GLN A 76 -17.41 14.65 -7.96
N GLU A 77 -17.55 13.75 -8.93
CA GLU A 77 -16.40 13.14 -9.60
C GLU A 77 -15.58 14.16 -10.37
N ALA A 78 -16.23 15.08 -11.09
CA ALA A 78 -15.55 16.16 -11.79
C ALA A 78 -14.82 17.12 -10.83
N GLU A 79 -15.41 17.46 -9.69
CA GLU A 79 -14.76 18.25 -8.64
C GLU A 79 -13.56 17.52 -8.04
N TRP A 80 -13.70 16.23 -7.74
CA TRP A 80 -12.60 15.43 -7.22
C TRP A 80 -11.43 15.34 -8.21
N LEU A 81 -11.71 15.14 -9.50
CA LEU A 81 -10.69 15.13 -10.54
C LEU A 81 -9.96 16.49 -10.67
N LYS A 82 -10.70 17.61 -10.57
CA LYS A 82 -10.11 18.95 -10.55
C LYS A 82 -9.18 19.14 -9.36
N LEU A 83 -9.64 18.75 -8.16
CA LEU A 83 -8.85 18.85 -6.94
C LEU A 83 -7.57 18.02 -7.03
N ARG A 84 -7.70 16.79 -7.54
CA ARG A 84 -6.56 15.89 -7.75
C ARG A 84 -5.55 16.48 -8.74
N ALA A 85 -6.01 17.01 -9.88
CA ALA A 85 -5.14 17.64 -10.85
C ALA A 85 -4.41 18.87 -10.27
N SER A 86 -5.11 19.69 -9.48
CA SER A 86 -4.50 20.82 -8.77
C SER A 86 -3.41 20.36 -7.81
N GLN A 87 -3.68 19.32 -7.02
CA GLN A 87 -2.72 18.77 -6.07
C GLN A 87 -1.50 18.18 -6.79
N GLU A 88 -1.70 17.46 -7.91
CA GLU A 88 -0.61 16.91 -8.72
C GLU A 88 0.27 18.03 -9.31
N MET A 89 -0.32 19.15 -9.73
CA MET A 89 0.41 20.33 -10.21
C MET A 89 1.23 20.99 -9.10
N GLU A 90 0.66 21.18 -7.91
CA GLU A 90 1.38 21.73 -6.75
C GLU A 90 2.57 20.85 -6.36
N TRP A 91 2.38 19.52 -6.32
CA TRP A 91 3.46 18.58 -6.05
C TRP A 91 4.54 18.61 -7.13
N HIS A 92 4.15 18.75 -8.39
CA HIS A 92 5.10 18.86 -9.48
C HIS A 92 5.93 20.16 -9.37
N GLU A 93 5.28 21.29 -9.10
CA GLU A 93 5.94 22.58 -8.90
C GLU A 93 6.91 22.54 -7.71
N LEU A 94 6.48 21.98 -6.57
CA LEU A 94 7.34 21.81 -5.40
C LEU A 94 8.58 20.97 -5.72
N ARG A 95 8.40 19.87 -6.47
CA ARG A 95 9.50 18.98 -6.88
C ARG A 95 10.49 19.70 -7.79
N VAL A 96 9.99 20.45 -8.77
CA VAL A 96 10.84 21.27 -9.66
C VAL A 96 11.58 22.34 -8.85
N SER A 97 10.90 23.02 -7.93
CA SER A 97 11.50 24.03 -7.06
C SER A 97 12.65 23.45 -6.24
N GLN A 98 12.42 22.32 -5.55
CA GLN A 98 13.45 21.62 -4.78
C GLN A 98 14.64 21.19 -5.64
N GLU A 99 14.39 20.65 -6.84
CA GLU A 99 15.46 20.26 -7.75
C GLU A 99 16.27 21.47 -8.23
N THR A 100 15.61 22.59 -8.56
CA THR A 100 16.31 23.81 -8.95
C THR A 100 17.14 24.40 -7.80
N GLU A 101 16.64 24.35 -6.57
CA GLU A 101 17.39 24.79 -5.40
C GLU A 101 18.60 23.89 -5.14
N ARG A 102 18.41 22.56 -5.20
CA ARG A 102 19.49 21.58 -5.13
C ARG A 102 20.56 21.84 -6.20
N GLN A 103 20.16 22.11 -7.44
CA GLN A 103 21.10 22.44 -8.52
C GLN A 103 21.84 23.75 -8.27
N ARG A 104 21.18 24.77 -7.71
CA ARG A 104 21.85 26.02 -7.31
C ARG A 104 22.87 25.78 -6.20
N GLU A 105 22.55 25.00 -5.19
CA GLU A 105 23.49 24.67 -4.11
C GLU A 105 24.69 23.87 -4.64
N LEU A 106 24.45 22.87 -5.50
CA LEU A 106 25.52 22.16 -6.21
C LEU A 106 26.38 23.12 -7.03
N ALA A 107 25.79 24.04 -7.79
CA ALA A 107 26.53 25.04 -8.56
C ALA A 107 27.33 26.00 -7.68
N LYS A 108 26.83 26.39 -6.50
CA LYS A 108 27.57 27.22 -5.52
C LYS A 108 28.78 26.48 -4.97
N THR A 109 28.64 25.20 -4.62
CA THR A 109 29.77 24.36 -4.19
C THR A 109 30.73 24.03 -5.33
N SER A 110 30.25 24.06 -6.57
CA SER A 110 31.05 23.86 -7.79
C SER A 110 31.58 25.17 -8.40
N GLY A 111 31.32 26.33 -7.78
CA GLY A 111 32.04 27.58 -8.09
C GLY A 111 33.54 27.36 -7.88
N PRO A 112 34.43 28.11 -8.57
CA PRO A 112 35.73 27.67 -9.12
C PRO A 112 36.72 27.12 -8.07
N LEU A 113 36.37 26.00 -7.46
CA LEU A 113 37.26 25.01 -6.95
C LEU A 113 37.69 24.27 -8.21
N GLY A 114 38.92 24.54 -8.64
CA GLY A 114 39.52 23.87 -9.79
C GLY A 114 39.44 22.35 -9.65
N PRO A 115 39.84 21.58 -10.69
CA PRO A 115 39.74 20.11 -10.75
C PRO A 115 40.46 19.34 -9.61
N ALA A 116 41.00 20.04 -8.61
CA ALA A 116 41.72 19.50 -7.46
C ALA A 116 40.85 18.76 -6.42
N HIS A 117 39.51 18.80 -6.50
CA HIS A 117 38.65 18.16 -5.50
C HIS A 117 37.61 17.16 -6.03
N ALA A 118 37.55 16.95 -7.36
CA ALA A 118 36.97 15.72 -7.86
C ALA A 118 38.01 14.63 -7.57
N VAL A 119 37.83 13.86 -6.50
CA VAL A 119 38.58 12.61 -6.32
C VAL A 119 38.28 11.80 -7.56
N ALA A 120 39.23 11.76 -8.49
CA ALA A 120 39.01 11.08 -9.75
C ALA A 120 38.74 9.61 -9.43
N GLU A 121 37.92 8.94 -10.24
CA GLU A 121 37.70 7.50 -10.06
C GLU A 121 39.04 6.74 -9.98
N SER A 122 40.06 7.21 -10.71
CA SER A 122 41.44 6.73 -10.62
C SER A 122 42.07 6.89 -9.24
N ASP A 123 41.73 7.93 -8.49
CA ASP A 123 42.24 8.19 -7.14
C ASP A 123 41.56 7.28 -6.12
N ILE A 124 40.25 7.02 -6.28
CA ILE A 124 39.54 6.03 -5.47
C ILE A 124 40.12 4.64 -5.70
N VAL A 125 40.26 4.24 -6.97
CA VAL A 125 40.81 2.92 -7.35
C VAL A 125 42.24 2.78 -6.84
N ARG A 126 43.06 3.83 -6.95
CA ARG A 126 44.43 3.84 -6.42
C ARG A 126 44.44 3.74 -4.89
N GLY A 127 43.59 4.50 -4.19
CA GLY A 127 43.46 4.44 -2.74
C GLY A 127 43.06 3.05 -2.24
N VAL A 128 42.09 2.40 -2.91
CA VAL A 128 41.69 1.02 -2.60
C VAL A 128 42.82 0.03 -2.82
N ARG A 129 43.59 0.17 -3.91
CA ARG A 129 44.76 -0.70 -4.16
C ARG A 129 45.84 -0.53 -3.11
N THR A 130 46.16 0.72 -2.74
CA THR A 130 47.13 1.00 -1.67
C THR A 130 46.67 0.42 -0.34
N LEU A 131 45.40 0.61 0.03
CA LEU A 131 44.86 0.06 1.27
C LEU A 131 44.89 -1.47 1.26
N ASN A 132 44.53 -2.11 0.15
CA ASN A 132 44.61 -3.58 0.03
C ASN A 132 46.04 -4.08 0.21
N GLU A 133 47.02 -3.39 -0.37
CA GLU A 133 48.44 -3.73 -0.19
C GLU A 133 48.87 -3.55 1.27
N GLU A 134 48.48 -2.44 1.92
CA GLU A 134 48.78 -2.20 3.32
C GLU A 134 48.16 -3.25 4.25
N ILE A 135 46.91 -3.66 4.01
CA ILE A 135 46.24 -4.74 4.74
C ILE A 135 46.97 -6.06 4.54
N PHE A 136 47.35 -6.38 3.30
CA PHE A 136 48.09 -7.60 2.99
C PHE A 136 49.44 -7.63 3.72
N GLN A 137 50.21 -6.55 3.64
CA GLN A 137 51.53 -6.43 4.29
C GLN A 137 51.42 -6.42 5.82
N ALA A 138 50.41 -5.75 6.38
CA ALA A 138 50.17 -5.75 7.82
C ALA A 138 49.80 -7.14 8.33
N THR A 139 48.96 -7.88 7.58
CA THR A 139 48.60 -9.25 7.93
C THR A 139 49.79 -10.18 7.86
N LYS A 140 50.61 -10.07 6.81
CA LYS A 140 51.81 -10.88 6.65
C LYS A 140 52.80 -10.66 7.81
N ARG A 141 53.05 -9.41 8.18
CA ARG A 141 53.88 -9.08 9.35
C ARG A 141 53.30 -9.63 10.65
N ALA A 142 51.99 -9.50 10.85
CA ALA A 142 51.33 -10.05 12.03
C ALA A 142 51.43 -11.58 12.09
N ALA A 143 51.32 -12.27 10.95
CA ALA A 143 51.49 -13.72 10.87
C ALA A 143 52.96 -14.13 11.09
N ASP A 144 53.92 -13.40 10.51
CA ASP A 144 55.36 -13.63 10.70
C ASP A 144 55.79 -13.39 12.17
N ASP A 145 55.24 -12.36 12.82
CA ASP A 145 55.49 -12.05 14.23
C ASP A 145 54.77 -13.02 15.18
N CYS A 146 53.66 -13.61 14.74
CA CYS A 146 52.95 -14.67 15.43
C CYS A 146 53.57 -16.05 15.14
N HIS A 147 54.75 -16.32 15.69
CA HIS A 147 55.23 -17.70 15.83
C HIS A 147 54.35 -18.48 16.81
N PHE A 148 53.23 -19.01 16.33
CA PHE A 148 52.35 -19.91 17.07
C PHE A 148 53.01 -21.28 17.20
N GLY A 149 53.82 -21.48 18.24
CA GLY A 149 54.13 -22.81 18.76
C GLY A 149 52.93 -23.40 19.50
N VAL A 150 51.77 -23.47 18.86
CA VAL A 150 50.50 -23.88 19.50
C VAL A 150 50.37 -25.39 19.41
N ARG A 151 50.64 -26.06 20.53
CA ARG A 151 50.08 -27.38 20.80
C ARG A 151 48.56 -27.28 20.76
N GLU A 152 47.93 -28.27 20.13
CA GLU A 152 46.48 -28.45 19.89
C GLU A 152 45.54 -28.21 21.10
N ALA A 153 46.08 -28.07 22.32
CA ALA A 153 45.34 -27.83 23.56
C ALA A 153 44.98 -26.35 23.85
N ASP A 154 45.62 -25.36 23.23
CA ASP A 154 45.46 -23.94 23.62
C ASP A 154 44.45 -23.14 22.75
N LEU A 155 43.90 -23.71 21.67
CA LEU A 155 42.90 -23.06 20.81
C LEU A 155 41.53 -22.87 21.50
N ALA A 156 41.26 -23.59 22.60
CA ALA A 156 40.06 -23.43 23.41
C ALA A 156 40.08 -22.17 24.31
N ALA A 157 41.24 -21.53 24.46
CA ALA A 157 41.44 -20.33 25.27
C ALA A 157 41.69 -19.06 24.42
N VAL A 158 41.35 -19.09 23.13
CA VAL A 158 41.40 -17.89 22.29
C VAL A 158 40.38 -16.90 22.83
N ASP A 159 40.87 -15.91 23.58
CA ASP A 159 40.06 -14.88 24.20
C ASP A 159 39.34 -14.06 23.10
N GLU A 160 38.04 -14.27 23.00
CA GLU A 160 37.17 -13.64 22.00
C GLU A 160 37.17 -12.11 22.14
N GLU A 161 37.51 -11.62 23.34
CA GLU A 161 37.66 -10.20 23.68
C GLU A 161 38.93 -9.58 23.07
N VAL A 162 40.00 -10.37 22.86
CA VAL A 162 41.30 -9.90 22.37
C VAL A 162 41.45 -10.07 20.85
N MET A 163 41.02 -11.19 20.28
CA MET A 163 41.14 -11.48 18.84
C MET A 163 39.94 -11.03 18.00
N GLY A 164 38.80 -10.75 18.65
CA GLY A 164 37.55 -10.42 17.99
C GLY A 164 36.77 -11.66 17.53
N SER A 165 35.44 -11.60 17.65
CA SER A 165 34.53 -12.73 17.42
C SER A 165 34.66 -13.37 16.04
N ARG A 166 34.90 -12.56 15.00
CA ARG A 166 35.00 -13.03 13.61
C ARG A 166 36.27 -13.84 13.35
N LEU A 167 37.42 -13.38 13.87
CA LEU A 167 38.69 -14.08 13.73
C LEU A 167 38.67 -15.39 14.52
N ALA A 168 38.13 -15.35 15.73
CA ALA A 168 37.96 -16.54 16.57
C ALA A 168 37.02 -17.58 15.93
N GLU A 169 35.95 -17.15 15.26
CA GLU A 169 35.04 -18.02 14.50
C GLU A 169 35.75 -18.70 13.31
N ILE A 170 36.53 -17.94 12.54
CA ILE A 170 37.26 -18.48 11.38
C ILE A 170 38.33 -19.48 11.84
N LEU A 171 39.11 -19.15 12.86
CA LEU A 171 40.15 -20.04 13.39
C LEU A 171 39.57 -21.29 14.08
N ARG A 172 38.37 -21.21 14.67
CA ARG A 172 37.65 -22.39 15.21
C ARG A 172 37.13 -23.31 14.10
N SER A 173 36.64 -22.74 13.01
CA SER A 173 36.14 -23.53 11.87
C SER A 173 37.26 -24.15 11.04
N HIS A 174 38.43 -23.50 10.98
CA HIS A 174 39.59 -23.93 10.22
C HIS A 174 40.87 -23.71 11.04
N PRO A 175 41.22 -24.63 11.96
CA PRO A 175 42.40 -24.48 12.80
C PRO A 175 43.69 -24.54 11.96
N PRO A 176 44.65 -23.63 12.20
CA PRO A 176 45.91 -23.63 11.46
C PRO A 176 46.73 -24.88 11.81
N ARG A 177 47.38 -25.48 10.81
CA ARG A 177 48.35 -26.58 11.00
C ARG A 177 49.70 -25.99 11.44
N GLU A 178 50.48 -26.74 12.22
CA GLU A 178 51.74 -26.27 12.85
C GLU A 178 52.74 -25.61 11.89
N ASP A 179 52.71 -25.94 10.58
CA ASP A 179 53.62 -25.40 9.56
C ASP A 179 52.93 -24.66 8.40
N ASP A 180 51.64 -24.29 8.54
CA ASP A 180 50.89 -23.61 7.47
C ASP A 180 50.40 -22.21 7.89
N PRO A 181 51.24 -21.16 7.69
CA PRO A 181 50.86 -19.79 8.04
C PRO A 181 49.72 -19.26 7.16
N THR A 182 49.46 -19.88 6.01
CA THR A 182 48.46 -19.46 5.04
C THR A 182 47.05 -19.40 5.63
N THR A 183 46.70 -20.36 6.50
CA THR A 183 45.36 -20.41 7.11
C THR A 183 45.15 -19.25 8.09
N LEU A 184 46.19 -18.92 8.86
CA LEU A 184 46.19 -17.78 9.78
C LEU A 184 46.16 -16.45 9.02
N GLU A 185 46.97 -16.32 7.96
CA GLU A 185 46.99 -15.13 7.09
C GLU A 185 45.60 -14.87 6.47
N ILE A 186 44.94 -15.91 5.94
CA ILE A 186 43.60 -15.79 5.37
C ILE A 186 42.59 -15.38 6.45
N ALA A 187 42.68 -15.96 7.65
CA ALA A 187 41.76 -15.64 8.75
C ALA A 187 41.90 -14.18 9.21
N ILE A 188 43.14 -13.69 9.38
CA ILE A 188 43.43 -12.31 9.76
C ILE A 188 43.00 -11.34 8.64
N GLN A 189 43.29 -11.65 7.38
CA GLN A 189 42.85 -10.84 6.24
C GLN A 189 41.33 -10.73 6.19
N ALA A 190 40.62 -11.85 6.34
CA ALA A 190 39.16 -11.87 6.33
C ALA A 190 38.56 -11.04 7.48
N ALA A 191 39.16 -11.10 8.67
CA ALA A 191 38.74 -10.29 9.82
C ALA A 191 38.95 -8.79 9.56
N ILE A 192 40.15 -8.38 9.12
CA ILE A 192 40.49 -6.98 8.84
C ILE A 192 39.61 -6.42 7.71
N VAL A 193 39.43 -7.18 6.62
CA VAL A 193 38.58 -6.77 5.49
C VAL A 193 37.12 -6.63 5.93
N SER A 194 36.62 -7.55 6.76
CA SER A 194 35.26 -7.46 7.31
C SER A 194 35.07 -6.21 8.18
N ASP A 195 36.06 -5.86 9.01
CA ASP A 195 36.00 -4.65 9.84
C ASP A 195 36.11 -3.36 9.02
N ALA A 196 37.00 -3.33 8.03
CA ALA A 196 37.09 -2.20 7.10
C ALA A 196 35.77 -2.01 6.33
N ALA A 197 35.17 -3.09 5.82
CA ALA A 197 33.89 -3.05 5.14
C ALA A 197 32.75 -2.55 6.05
N ARG A 198 32.75 -2.94 7.34
CA ARG A 198 31.78 -2.46 8.33
C ARG A 198 31.92 -0.97 8.58
N ILE A 199 33.14 -0.46 8.73
CA ILE A 199 33.42 0.97 8.93
C ILE A 199 32.97 1.77 7.70
N ILE A 200 33.32 1.32 6.49
CA ILE A 200 32.92 2.00 5.25
C ILE A 200 31.40 1.98 5.09
N SER A 201 30.74 0.87 5.41
CA SER A 201 29.28 0.76 5.33
C SER A 201 28.56 1.68 6.31
N SER A 202 29.16 1.98 7.46
CA SER A 202 28.59 2.94 8.41
C SER A 202 28.69 4.39 7.94
N TRP A 203 29.43 4.68 6.85
CA TRP A 203 29.55 6.02 6.28
C TRP A 203 28.39 6.39 5.35
N SER A 204 27.41 5.49 5.11
CA SER A 204 26.22 5.84 4.34
C SER A 204 25.36 6.86 5.11
N ALA A 205 24.95 7.93 4.43
CA ALA A 205 24.20 9.06 4.99
C ALA A 205 22.73 8.71 5.31
N GLN A 206 22.51 7.72 6.18
CA GLN A 206 21.23 7.53 6.86
C GLN A 206 21.28 8.23 8.23
N PRO A 207 20.29 9.06 8.60
CA PRO A 207 20.35 9.90 9.80
C PRO A 207 20.26 9.13 11.14
N THR A 208 20.18 7.81 11.12
CA THR A 208 19.95 6.96 12.30
C THR A 208 21.24 6.40 12.92
N LEU A 209 22.41 6.68 12.34
CA LEU A 209 23.70 6.07 12.69
C LEU A 209 24.54 6.87 13.71
N ASP A 210 23.93 7.79 14.46
CA ASP A 210 24.64 8.62 15.44
C ASP A 210 25.13 7.81 16.67
N GLN A 211 24.55 6.63 16.93
CA GLN A 211 24.91 5.79 18.07
C GLN A 211 26.12 4.88 17.81
N GLY A 212 26.29 4.41 16.57
CA GLY A 212 27.39 3.50 16.21
C GLY A 212 28.75 4.20 16.25
N PHE A 213 28.83 5.41 15.70
CA PHE A 213 30.05 6.22 15.74
C PHE A 213 30.43 6.67 17.15
N ARG A 214 29.45 7.01 18.00
CA ARG A 214 29.72 7.34 19.41
C ARG A 214 30.35 6.17 20.15
N ASN A 215 29.89 4.93 19.89
CA ASN A 215 30.45 3.75 20.54
C ASN A 215 31.88 3.47 20.06
N ILE A 216 32.16 3.59 18.75
CA ILE A 216 33.52 3.41 18.21
C ILE A 216 34.47 4.49 18.71
N TYR A 217 34.02 5.75 18.73
CA TYR A 217 34.80 6.88 19.24
C TYR A 217 35.04 6.74 20.75
N ALA A 218 34.05 6.29 21.53
CA ALA A 218 34.20 5.99 22.94
C ALA A 218 35.16 4.81 23.20
N CYS A 219 35.17 3.79 22.33
CA CYS A 219 36.14 2.70 22.37
C CYS A 219 37.57 3.18 22.05
N MET A 220 37.74 4.04 21.04
CA MET A 220 39.04 4.65 20.71
C MET A 220 39.56 5.56 21.84
N ILE A 221 38.69 6.29 22.53
CA ILE A 221 39.06 7.10 23.69
C ILE A 221 39.39 6.20 24.90
N ARG A 222 38.65 5.11 25.12
CA ARG A 222 38.94 4.13 26.19
C ARG A 222 40.21 3.34 25.97
N SER A 223 40.58 3.05 24.71
CA SER A 223 41.74 2.20 24.41
C SER A 223 43.09 2.90 24.57
N GLY A 224 43.13 4.22 24.80
CA GLY A 224 44.22 4.91 25.50
C GLY A 224 45.65 4.61 25.05
N ARG A 225 45.91 4.28 23.77
CA ARG A 225 47.24 3.86 23.28
C ARG A 225 47.74 4.58 22.03
N LEU A 226 47.21 5.75 21.69
CA LEU A 226 47.78 6.58 20.60
C LEU A 226 48.15 8.02 21.00
N LEU A 227 48.04 8.39 22.28
CA LEU A 227 48.54 9.69 22.76
C LEU A 227 50.04 9.70 23.11
N HIS A 228 50.74 8.56 23.08
CA HIS A 228 52.17 8.50 23.40
C HIS A 228 53.11 8.50 22.18
N LEU A 229 52.61 8.47 20.94
CA LEU A 229 53.46 8.48 19.74
C LEU A 229 53.57 9.84 19.04
N CYS A 230 52.84 10.88 19.47
CA CYS A 230 52.95 12.22 18.89
C CYS A 230 53.81 13.23 19.69
N VAL A 231 54.49 12.82 20.77
CA VAL A 231 55.36 13.72 21.57
C VAL A 231 56.86 13.41 21.44
N SER A 232 57.28 12.48 20.57
CA SER A 232 58.73 12.18 20.38
C SER A 232 59.29 12.48 18.98
N VAL A 233 58.68 13.41 18.24
CA VAL A 233 59.31 14.04 17.07
C VAL A 233 59.28 15.56 17.23
N ARG A 234 59.94 16.04 18.28
CA ARG A 234 60.54 17.38 18.42
C ARG A 234 61.31 17.39 19.75
N GLY A 235 62.60 17.07 19.64
CA GLY A 235 63.57 17.00 20.72
C GLY A 235 64.83 16.36 20.18
#